data_AF-A0A535QWB5-F1
#
_entry.id   AF-A0A535QWB5-F1
#
_cell.length_a   1.000
_cell.length_b   1.000
_cell.length_c   1.000
_cell.angle_alpha   90.00
_cell.angle_beta   90.00
_cell.angle_gamma   90.00
#
_symmetry.space_group_name_H-M   'P 1'
#
loop_
_entity.id
_entity.type
_entity.pdbx_description
1 polymer ?
#
loop_
_entity_poly.entity_id
_entity_poly.type
_entity_poly.pdbx_seq_one_letter_code
_entity_poly.pdbx_strand_id
1 'polypeptide(L)'
;MQRNGYTLGYARSIRQPAGLVSGLLAFGILLSAQGVYSALPAYADPIFPPPAGTVQTPPEAANGLGSLQSIVPTRVRDTRDGIGGASGALGPGQGSVVAVAGVAGIPSTGVAGVAANVTVTEPTRPGYLTVYPSGVSRPLASNLNFDAGQTVPNLVVVKVGADGNIVVFNGSNGTVEFIVDVTGWYKAWIANTAPTVDDLL
;
A
#
# COMPACT_ATOMS: atom_id res chain seq x y z
N MET A 1 12.48 -15.75 65.80
CA MET A 1 11.06 -16.02 66.09
C MET A 1 10.22 -15.01 65.31
N GLN A 2 9.20 -15.51 64.59
CA GLN A 2 8.06 -14.85 63.91
C GLN A 2 8.38 -13.74 62.86
N ARG A 3 8.37 -13.98 61.53
CA ARG A 3 7.38 -14.43 60.50
C ARG A 3 6.50 -13.31 59.89
N ASN A 4 6.74 -13.12 58.59
CA ASN A 4 6.06 -12.34 57.54
C ASN A 4 4.53 -12.49 57.44
N GLY A 5 3.88 -11.53 56.76
CA GLY A 5 2.77 -11.85 55.83
C GLY A 5 1.65 -10.82 55.74
N TYR A 6 1.41 -10.33 54.53
CA TYR A 6 0.41 -9.33 54.13
C TYR A 6 -1.04 -9.87 54.18
N THR A 7 -1.98 -8.96 54.46
CA THR A 7 -3.42 -9.22 54.65
C THR A 7 -4.18 -9.60 53.36
N LEU A 8 -5.13 -10.51 53.58
CA LEU A 8 -6.02 -11.28 52.69
C LEU A 8 -7.18 -10.50 52.02
N GLY A 9 -7.62 -10.99 50.85
CA GLY A 9 -8.99 -10.87 50.31
C GLY A 9 -8.99 -10.58 48.79
N TYR A 10 -9.60 -11.33 47.87
CA TYR A 10 -10.54 -12.45 47.90
C TYR A 10 -10.46 -13.17 46.53
N ALA A 11 -10.60 -14.50 46.46
CA ALA A 11 -10.60 -15.28 45.22
C ALA A 11 -11.72 -16.35 45.21
N ARG A 12 -12.20 -16.70 43.99
CA ARG A 12 -13.08 -17.82 43.54
C ARG A 12 -14.61 -17.57 43.64
N SER A 13 -15.52 -18.05 42.76
CA SER A 13 -15.47 -19.04 41.66
C SER A 13 -16.78 -19.11 40.80
N ILE A 14 -16.62 -19.27 39.48
CA ILE A 14 -17.29 -20.20 38.51
C ILE A 14 -18.82 -20.26 38.33
N ARG A 15 -19.29 -20.15 37.07
CA ARG A 15 -20.21 -21.09 36.38
C ARG A 15 -20.01 -21.08 34.84
N GLN A 16 -19.55 -22.21 34.29
CA GLN A 16 -19.79 -22.62 32.90
C GLN A 16 -21.09 -23.45 32.85
N PRO A 17 -21.80 -23.54 31.72
CA PRO A 17 -22.59 -24.71 31.41
C PRO A 17 -21.87 -25.60 30.38
N ALA A 18 -21.82 -26.89 30.72
CA ALA A 18 -21.30 -27.99 29.92
C ALA A 18 -22.37 -28.55 28.97
N GLY A 19 -21.92 -29.13 27.87
CA GLY A 19 -22.70 -30.00 26.98
C GLY A 19 -21.77 -30.66 25.95
N LEU A 20 -21.26 -31.85 26.27
CA LEU A 20 -20.47 -32.74 25.42
C LEU A 20 -21.37 -33.59 24.53
N VAL A 21 -21.04 -33.77 23.24
CA VAL A 21 -21.17 -35.09 22.58
C VAL A 21 -20.14 -35.26 21.46
N SER A 22 -19.47 -36.41 21.48
CA SER A 22 -18.42 -36.88 20.58
C SER A 22 -18.92 -37.37 19.21
N GLY A 23 -18.03 -37.29 18.21
CA GLY A 23 -17.79 -38.36 17.24
C GLY A 23 -18.38 -38.20 15.83
N LEU A 24 -17.52 -37.99 14.83
CA LEU A 24 -17.29 -38.92 13.71
C LEU A 24 -16.15 -38.39 12.81
N LEU A 25 -15.14 -39.23 12.54
CA LEU A 25 -14.24 -39.05 11.40
C LEU A 25 -15.05 -39.33 10.12
N ALA A 26 -15.06 -38.39 9.16
CA ALA A 26 -15.44 -38.68 7.77
C ALA A 26 -14.65 -37.78 6.80
N PHE A 27 -14.01 -38.43 5.83
CA PHE A 27 -13.30 -37.88 4.68
C PHE A 27 -14.31 -37.36 3.64
N GLY A 28 -14.03 -36.19 3.03
CA GLY A 28 -14.53 -35.81 1.70
C GLY A 28 -15.61 -34.71 1.64
N ILE A 29 -15.28 -33.57 1.02
CA ILE A 29 -15.77 -33.12 -0.31
C ILE A 29 -15.20 -31.71 -0.57
N LEU A 30 -14.56 -31.57 -1.74
CA LEU A 30 -14.21 -30.31 -2.37
C LEU A 30 -15.48 -29.69 -2.99
N LEU A 31 -15.67 -28.37 -2.88
CA LEU A 31 -16.12 -27.44 -3.96
C LEU A 31 -17.12 -26.34 -3.52
N SER A 32 -16.78 -25.13 -3.98
CA SER A 32 -17.56 -23.89 -4.14
C SER A 32 -18.07 -23.14 -2.90
N ALA A 33 -17.31 -22.12 -2.49
CA ALA A 33 -17.91 -20.90 -1.94
C ALA A 33 -18.34 -19.99 -3.10
N GLN A 34 -19.48 -20.29 -3.71
CA GLN A 34 -20.24 -19.30 -4.47
C GLN A 34 -21.30 -18.77 -3.49
N GLY A 35 -20.93 -17.74 -2.75
CA GLY A 35 -21.85 -17.00 -1.89
C GLY A 35 -22.86 -16.26 -2.76
N VAL A 36 -24.12 -16.60 -2.57
CA VAL A 36 -25.29 -16.03 -3.25
C VAL A 36 -25.43 -14.56 -2.86
N TYR A 37 -25.20 -13.63 -3.79
CA TYR A 37 -25.68 -12.26 -3.65
C TYR A 37 -27.08 -12.20 -4.24
N SER A 38 -28.11 -12.48 -3.44
CA SER A 38 -29.49 -12.23 -3.83
C SER A 38 -29.74 -10.72 -3.80
N ALA A 39 -29.82 -10.08 -4.97
CA ALA A 39 -30.35 -8.73 -5.08
C ALA A 39 -31.85 -8.77 -4.75
N LEU A 40 -32.29 -8.07 -3.70
CA LEU A 40 -33.70 -7.79 -3.50
C LEU A 40 -34.19 -6.89 -4.65
N PRO A 41 -35.41 -7.09 -5.19
CA PRO A 41 -35.91 -6.22 -6.24
C PRO A 41 -36.05 -4.80 -5.69
N ALA A 42 -35.50 -3.83 -6.43
CA ALA A 42 -35.66 -2.42 -6.11
C ALA A 42 -37.15 -2.06 -6.11
N TYR A 43 -37.69 -1.71 -4.95
CA TYR A 43 -39.01 -1.09 -4.87
C TYR A 43 -38.86 0.34 -5.39
N ALA A 44 -39.39 0.62 -6.58
CA ALA A 44 -39.41 1.96 -7.14
C ALA A 44 -40.51 2.77 -6.46
N ASP A 45 -40.13 3.79 -5.68
CA ASP A 45 -41.07 4.74 -5.09
C ASP A 45 -41.52 5.75 -6.17
N PRO A 46 -42.81 5.90 -6.47
CA PRO A 46 -43.29 6.66 -7.64
C PRO A 46 -43.19 8.19 -7.52
N ILE A 47 -42.63 8.72 -6.42
CA ILE A 47 -42.65 10.17 -6.12
C ILE A 47 -41.25 10.83 -6.28
N PHE A 48 -40.18 10.05 -6.46
CA PHE A 48 -38.85 10.60 -6.74
C PHE A 48 -38.19 9.88 -7.93
N PRO A 49 -38.17 10.47 -9.14
CA PRO A 49 -37.25 9.98 -10.15
C PRO A 49 -35.81 10.17 -9.62
N PRO A 50 -34.94 9.15 -9.70
CA PRO A 50 -33.54 9.34 -9.38
C PRO A 50 -32.94 10.38 -10.34
N PRO A 51 -32.03 11.25 -9.89
CA PRO A 51 -31.32 12.12 -10.81
C PRO A 51 -30.64 11.26 -11.87
N ALA A 52 -30.85 11.61 -13.14
CA ALA A 52 -30.18 10.99 -14.27
C ALA A 52 -28.67 11.31 -14.24
N GLY A 53 -27.96 10.68 -13.31
CA GLY A 53 -26.53 10.53 -13.39
C GLY A 53 -26.25 9.49 -14.46
N THR A 54 -25.42 9.84 -15.43
CA THR A 54 -24.80 8.83 -16.27
C THR A 54 -24.16 7.79 -15.35
N VAL A 55 -24.51 6.51 -15.51
CA VAL A 55 -23.68 5.43 -14.98
C VAL A 55 -22.37 5.55 -15.74
N GLN A 56 -21.42 6.29 -15.17
CA GLN A 56 -20.08 6.37 -15.70
C GLN A 56 -19.55 4.95 -15.61
N THR A 57 -19.40 4.28 -16.75
CA THR A 57 -18.59 3.08 -16.83
C THR A 57 -17.25 3.41 -16.17
N PRO A 58 -16.77 2.60 -15.21
CA PRO A 58 -15.51 2.88 -14.55
C PRO A 58 -14.46 3.12 -15.64
N PRO A 59 -13.74 4.26 -15.61
CA PRO A 59 -12.65 4.48 -16.55
C PRO A 59 -11.70 3.29 -16.42
N GLU A 60 -11.48 2.60 -17.55
CA GLU A 60 -10.39 1.68 -17.87
C GLU A 60 -9.72 1.02 -16.66
N ALA A 61 -10.07 -0.25 -16.40
CA ALA A 61 -9.47 -1.16 -15.42
C ALA A 61 -8.44 -0.50 -14.48
N ALA A 62 -8.92 0.17 -13.42
CA ALA A 62 -8.04 0.71 -12.41
C ALA A 62 -7.24 -0.45 -11.81
N ASN A 63 -5.97 -0.58 -12.21
CA ASN A 63 -5.05 -1.56 -11.66
C ASN A 63 -4.79 -1.20 -10.20
N GLY A 64 -5.64 -1.72 -9.31
CA GLY A 64 -5.52 -1.53 -7.88
C GLY A 64 -4.22 -2.12 -7.36
N LEU A 65 -3.81 -1.68 -6.17
CA LEU A 65 -2.77 -2.41 -5.44
C LEU A 65 -3.37 -3.76 -5.03
N GLY A 66 -2.85 -4.84 -5.61
CA GLY A 66 -3.20 -6.21 -5.27
C GLY A 66 -2.42 -6.71 -4.06
N SER A 67 -2.06 -8.00 -4.04
CA SER A 67 -1.28 -8.58 -2.94
C SER A 67 0.14 -8.00 -2.88
N LEU A 68 0.60 -7.63 -1.67
CA LEU A 68 1.99 -7.30 -1.40
C LEU A 68 2.86 -8.55 -1.55
N GLN A 69 3.99 -8.40 -2.24
CA GLN A 69 5.04 -9.40 -2.38
C GLN A 69 6.28 -8.83 -1.69
N SER A 70 6.68 -9.42 -0.58
CA SER A 70 7.89 -9.02 0.14
C SER A 70 9.14 -9.45 -0.61
N ILE A 71 10.18 -8.63 -0.54
CA ILE A 71 11.52 -8.93 -1.03
C ILE A 71 12.54 -8.69 0.10
N VAL A 72 13.77 -9.16 -0.07
CA VAL A 72 14.87 -8.68 0.78
C VAL A 72 15.01 -7.17 0.54
N PRO A 73 15.00 -6.32 1.58
CA PRO A 73 15.14 -4.88 1.42
C PRO A 73 16.35 -4.54 0.54
N THR A 74 16.10 -3.88 -0.59
CA THR A 74 17.13 -3.60 -1.58
C THR A 74 17.14 -2.12 -1.94
N ARG A 75 18.33 -1.53 -1.93
CA ARG A 75 18.57 -0.16 -2.35
C ARG A 75 18.44 -0.03 -3.85
N VAL A 76 17.48 0.77 -4.30
CA VAL A 76 17.24 1.04 -5.73
C VAL A 76 17.69 2.43 -6.14
N ARG A 77 17.86 3.35 -5.18
CA ARG A 77 18.39 4.70 -5.41
C ARG A 77 19.17 5.18 -4.20
N ASP A 78 20.34 5.76 -4.44
CA ASP A 78 21.09 6.53 -3.44
C ASP A 78 21.85 7.62 -4.18
N THR A 79 21.51 8.87 -3.91
CA THR A 79 22.08 10.01 -4.63
C THR A 79 23.51 10.30 -4.18
N ARG A 80 23.97 9.76 -3.04
CA ARG A 80 25.33 10.02 -2.55
C ARG A 80 26.40 9.28 -3.34
N ASP A 81 26.10 8.06 -3.76
CA ASP A 81 27.04 7.16 -4.43
C ASP A 81 26.64 6.81 -5.88
N GLY A 82 25.46 7.25 -6.33
CA GLY A 82 25.00 7.03 -7.70
C GLY A 82 24.34 5.67 -7.94
N ILE A 83 23.91 4.97 -6.89
CA ILE A 83 23.05 3.80 -7.10
C ILE A 83 21.76 4.24 -7.81
N GLY A 84 21.39 3.53 -8.87
CA GLY A 84 20.13 3.76 -9.59
C GLY A 84 20.06 5.05 -10.40
N GLY A 85 21.19 5.71 -10.70
CA GLY A 85 21.23 6.92 -11.53
C GLY A 85 22.46 7.78 -11.26
N ALA A 86 22.47 9.05 -11.68
CA ALA A 86 23.59 9.95 -11.36
C ALA A 86 23.68 10.23 -9.85
N SER A 87 24.89 10.41 -9.33
CA SER A 87 25.12 10.93 -7.97
C SER A 87 24.93 12.45 -7.93
N GLY A 88 24.66 12.98 -6.73
CA GLY A 88 24.53 14.39 -6.44
C GLY A 88 23.16 14.76 -5.86
N ALA A 89 23.19 15.68 -4.90
CA ALA A 89 22.00 16.17 -4.21
C ALA A 89 20.95 16.72 -5.18
N LEU A 90 19.69 16.40 -4.89
CA LEU A 90 18.54 16.91 -5.61
C LEU A 90 18.30 18.37 -5.24
N GLY A 91 18.31 19.26 -6.23
CA GLY A 91 18.15 20.69 -6.03
C GLY A 91 16.70 21.13 -5.70
N PRO A 92 16.50 22.41 -5.38
CA PRO A 92 15.18 22.97 -5.09
C PRO A 92 14.22 22.78 -6.26
N GLY A 93 13.02 22.27 -5.99
CA GLY A 93 12.00 22.10 -7.02
C GLY A 93 12.32 21.06 -8.09
N GLN A 94 13.36 20.24 -7.89
CA GLN A 94 13.71 19.16 -8.82
C GLN A 94 13.02 17.85 -8.45
N GLY A 95 12.80 17.02 -9.46
CA GLY A 95 12.36 15.63 -9.32
C GLY A 95 13.41 14.66 -9.85
N SER A 96 13.64 13.56 -9.14
CA SER A 96 14.47 12.45 -9.58
C SER A 96 13.57 11.26 -9.93
N VAL A 97 13.66 10.79 -11.18
CA VAL A 97 13.03 9.54 -11.60
C VAL A 97 13.81 8.37 -11.01
N VAL A 98 13.11 7.43 -10.41
CA VAL A 98 13.68 6.24 -9.77
C VAL A 98 13.03 5.00 -10.37
N ALA A 99 13.85 4.17 -11.00
CA ALA A 99 13.39 2.88 -11.53
C ALA A 99 13.13 1.89 -10.39
N VAL A 100 11.96 1.23 -10.45
CA VAL A 100 11.57 0.23 -9.45
C VAL A 100 11.11 -1.08 -10.08
N ALA A 101 10.31 -1.04 -11.15
CA ALA A 101 9.99 -2.24 -11.90
C ALA A 101 11.23 -2.75 -12.66
N GLY A 102 11.44 -4.06 -12.67
CA GLY A 102 12.61 -4.68 -13.29
C GLY A 102 13.93 -4.50 -12.52
N VAL A 103 13.89 -3.88 -11.33
CA VAL A 103 15.05 -3.65 -10.46
C VAL A 103 14.96 -4.55 -9.23
N ALA A 104 16.09 -5.00 -8.69
CA ALA A 104 16.15 -5.70 -7.40
C ALA A 104 15.24 -6.95 -7.28
N GLY A 105 15.04 -7.68 -8.39
CA GLY A 105 14.17 -8.86 -8.43
C GLY A 105 12.67 -8.56 -8.51
N ILE A 106 12.28 -7.29 -8.61
CA ILE A 106 10.92 -6.87 -8.90
C ILE A 106 10.63 -7.12 -10.39
N PRO A 107 9.50 -7.74 -10.76
CA PRO A 107 9.14 -7.93 -12.17
C PRO A 107 9.09 -6.60 -12.95
N SER A 108 9.37 -6.65 -14.25
CA SER A 108 9.26 -5.49 -15.14
C SER A 108 7.82 -5.13 -15.51
N THR A 109 6.87 -6.06 -15.31
CA THR A 109 5.45 -5.89 -15.63
C THR A 109 4.58 -6.41 -14.48
N GLY A 110 3.31 -6.01 -14.45
CA GLY A 110 2.36 -6.45 -13.42
C GLY A 110 2.61 -5.87 -12.03
N VAL A 111 3.39 -4.79 -11.94
CA VAL A 111 3.66 -4.03 -10.71
C VAL A 111 2.74 -2.83 -10.65
N ALA A 112 1.84 -2.78 -9.67
CA ALA A 112 0.95 -1.63 -9.46
C ALA A 112 1.50 -0.62 -8.45
N GLY A 113 2.41 -1.04 -7.58
CA GLY A 113 2.97 -0.18 -6.54
C GLY A 113 4.17 -0.80 -5.84
N VAL A 114 4.85 0.00 -5.03
CA VAL A 114 5.96 -0.43 -4.16
C VAL A 114 5.77 0.07 -2.74
N ALA A 115 6.25 -0.72 -1.78
CA ALA A 115 6.47 -0.33 -0.39
C ALA A 115 7.97 -0.07 -0.20
N ALA A 116 8.35 1.19 -0.02
CA ALA A 116 9.74 1.62 0.04
C ALA A 116 9.98 2.48 1.28
N ASN A 117 11.15 2.30 1.91
CA ASN A 117 11.65 3.26 2.87
C ASN A 117 12.38 4.37 2.11
N VAL A 118 11.94 5.61 2.27
CA VAL A 118 12.54 6.79 1.65
C VAL A 118 13.21 7.60 2.74
N THR A 119 14.53 7.79 2.60
CA THR A 119 15.34 8.49 3.60
C THR A 119 15.90 9.76 3.01
N VAL A 120 15.72 10.87 3.72
CA VAL A 120 16.44 12.13 3.49
C VAL A 120 17.73 12.10 4.28
N THR A 121 18.80 12.63 3.71
CA THR A 121 20.07 12.88 4.40
C THR A 121 20.71 14.17 3.89
N GLU A 122 21.47 14.83 4.76
CA GLU A 122 22.18 16.07 4.45
C GLU A 122 21.36 17.20 3.80
N PRO A 123 20.08 17.44 4.17
CA PRO A 123 19.31 18.54 3.62
C PRO A 123 19.92 19.88 4.06
N THR A 124 20.09 20.82 3.14
CA THR A 124 20.68 22.14 3.44
C THR A 124 19.67 23.14 3.99
N ARG A 125 18.37 22.87 3.84
CA ARG A 125 17.25 23.69 4.34
C ARG A 125 16.10 22.78 4.77
N PRO A 126 15.20 23.24 5.67
CA PRO A 126 13.97 22.52 5.96
C PRO A 126 13.08 22.40 4.71
N GLY A 127 12.28 21.35 4.65
CA GLY A 127 11.35 21.12 3.57
C GLY A 127 10.68 19.75 3.62
N TYR A 128 10.38 19.21 2.44
CA TYR A 128 9.71 17.92 2.31
C TYR A 128 10.05 17.21 1.00
N LEU A 129 9.84 15.89 1.01
CA LEU A 129 9.78 15.08 -0.20
C LEU A 129 8.32 14.72 -0.54
N THR A 130 8.02 14.70 -1.84
CA THR A 130 6.81 14.07 -2.39
C THR A 130 7.23 12.92 -3.30
N VAL A 131 6.63 11.75 -3.10
CA VAL A 131 6.92 10.52 -3.84
C VAL A 131 5.65 10.09 -4.55
N TYR A 132 5.72 9.95 -5.87
CA TYR A 132 4.53 9.74 -6.71
C TYR A 132 4.89 8.94 -7.98
N PRO A 133 3.92 8.32 -8.66
CA PRO A 133 4.22 7.61 -9.91
C PRO A 133 4.77 8.58 -10.96
N SER A 134 5.70 8.12 -11.79
CA SER A 134 6.09 8.83 -13.01
C SER A 134 4.91 8.92 -13.99
N GLY A 135 4.96 9.93 -14.87
CA GLY A 135 3.93 10.15 -15.88
C GLY A 135 2.63 10.78 -15.37
N VAL A 136 2.49 11.06 -14.07
CA VAL A 136 1.36 11.82 -13.52
C VAL A 136 1.78 13.18 -12.99
N SER A 137 0.81 14.11 -12.87
CA SER A 137 1.04 15.39 -12.22
C SER A 137 1.41 15.19 -10.74
N ARG A 138 2.38 15.98 -10.27
CA ARG A 138 2.84 15.92 -8.88
C ARG A 138 1.69 16.24 -7.92
N PRO A 139 1.39 15.37 -6.94
CA PRO A 139 0.44 15.68 -5.88
C PRO A 139 0.89 16.87 -5.01
N LEU A 140 -0.05 17.51 -4.32
CA LEU A 140 0.26 18.58 -3.35
C LEU A 140 0.73 18.03 -1.99
N ALA A 141 0.50 16.75 -1.71
CA ALA A 141 0.83 16.12 -0.43
C ALA A 141 2.34 15.83 -0.31
N SER A 142 2.88 15.98 0.90
CA SER A 142 4.21 15.49 1.26
C SER A 142 4.15 14.06 1.79
N ASN A 143 5.27 13.33 1.67
CA ASN A 143 5.46 12.03 2.30
C ASN A 143 6.41 12.11 3.50
N LEU A 144 7.43 12.97 3.45
CA LEU A 144 8.45 13.09 4.48
C LEU A 144 8.80 14.57 4.63
N ASN A 145 8.78 15.07 5.86
CA ASN A 145 9.17 16.43 6.20
C ASN A 145 10.46 16.39 7.03
N PHE A 146 11.33 17.38 6.85
CA PHE A 146 12.66 17.40 7.46
C PHE A 146 13.12 18.82 7.75
N ASP A 147 14.02 18.96 8.72
CA ASP A 147 14.83 20.15 8.95
C ASP A 147 16.22 20.04 8.32
N ALA A 148 16.94 21.16 8.24
CA ALA A 148 18.33 21.16 7.77
C ALA A 148 19.22 20.25 8.64
N GLY A 149 20.12 19.51 7.99
CA GLY A 149 21.05 18.58 8.63
C GLY A 149 20.44 17.28 9.15
N GLN A 150 19.12 17.06 9.02
CA GLN A 150 18.49 15.83 9.49
C GLN A 150 18.73 14.64 8.55
N THR A 151 18.88 13.46 9.13
CA THR A 151 18.75 12.18 8.43
C THR A 151 17.51 11.48 8.96
N VAL A 152 16.45 11.43 8.15
CA VAL A 152 15.13 10.94 8.58
C VAL A 152 14.50 10.04 7.52
N PRO A 153 14.03 8.83 7.89
CA PRO A 153 13.29 7.94 7.01
C PRO A 153 11.77 8.09 7.14
N ASN A 154 11.03 7.74 6.08
CA ASN A 154 9.61 7.39 6.13
C ASN A 154 9.29 6.22 5.19
N LEU A 155 8.41 5.31 5.63
CA LEU A 155 7.86 4.27 4.78
C LEU A 155 6.77 4.85 3.87
N VAL A 156 6.90 4.62 2.56
CA VAL A 156 5.99 5.07 1.53
C VAL A 156 5.43 3.88 0.77
N VAL A 157 4.10 3.85 0.62
CA VAL A 157 3.43 3.01 -0.37
C VAL A 157 2.99 3.90 -1.52
N VAL A 158 3.53 3.65 -2.71
CA VAL A 158 3.30 4.50 -3.89
C VAL A 158 2.98 3.64 -5.10
N LYS A 159 2.07 4.11 -5.95
CA LYS A 159 1.84 3.50 -7.26
C LYS A 159 3.08 3.66 -8.14
N VAL A 160 3.27 2.74 -9.06
CA VAL A 160 4.33 2.82 -10.08
C VAL A 160 3.73 3.37 -11.37
N GLY A 161 4.46 4.25 -12.06
CA GLY A 161 4.06 4.77 -13.37
C GLY A 161 4.03 3.67 -14.43
N ALA A 162 3.38 3.93 -15.57
CA ALA A 162 3.29 2.95 -16.66
C ALA A 162 4.68 2.56 -17.23
N ASP A 163 5.68 3.43 -17.06
CA ASP A 163 7.08 3.24 -17.41
C ASP A 163 7.89 2.50 -16.33
N GLY A 164 7.26 2.02 -15.25
CA GLY A 164 7.93 1.23 -14.21
C GLY A 164 8.66 2.05 -13.15
N ASN A 165 8.47 3.38 -13.14
CA ASN A 165 9.22 4.30 -12.29
C ASN A 165 8.34 4.98 -11.23
N ILE A 166 9.02 5.60 -10.27
CA ILE A 166 8.46 6.61 -9.37
C ILE A 166 9.27 7.89 -9.50
N VAL A 167 8.75 9.00 -8.97
CA VAL A 167 9.47 10.27 -8.90
C VAL A 167 9.56 10.69 -7.44
N VAL A 168 10.77 11.07 -7.01
CA VAL A 168 11.03 11.72 -5.73
C VAL A 168 11.28 13.20 -5.98
N PHE A 169 10.43 14.06 -5.44
CA PHE A 169 10.50 15.51 -5.62
C PHE A 169 10.97 16.21 -4.34
N ASN A 170 11.89 17.17 -4.48
CA ASN A 170 12.35 18.04 -3.39
C ASN A 170 11.56 19.36 -3.34
N GLY A 171 10.74 19.51 -2.30
CA GLY A 171 9.93 20.70 -2.02
C GLY A 171 10.60 21.74 -1.12
N SER A 172 11.90 21.63 -0.84
CA SER A 172 12.67 22.63 -0.10
C SER A 172 13.26 23.72 -1.01
N ASN A 173 13.73 24.81 -0.39
CA ASN A 173 14.54 25.85 -1.06
C ASN A 173 16.05 25.52 -1.02
N GLY A 174 16.42 24.30 -0.65
CA GLY A 174 17.80 23.81 -0.57
C GLY A 174 18.00 22.53 -1.36
N THR A 175 19.21 21.99 -1.28
CA THR A 175 19.55 20.66 -1.80
C THR A 175 19.28 19.57 -0.76
N VAL A 176 19.02 18.35 -1.24
CA VAL A 176 18.82 17.17 -0.39
C VAL A 176 19.39 15.93 -1.06
N GLU A 177 20.09 15.10 -0.29
CA GLU A 177 20.42 13.74 -0.69
C GLU A 177 19.30 12.79 -0.24
N PHE A 178 18.97 11.78 -1.03
CA PHE A 178 17.94 10.82 -0.66
C PHE A 178 18.29 9.39 -1.06
N ILE A 179 17.68 8.46 -0.34
CA ILE A 179 17.85 7.02 -0.49
C ILE A 179 16.48 6.37 -0.61
N VAL A 180 16.36 5.39 -1.49
CA VAL A 180 15.15 4.56 -1.63
C VAL A 180 15.54 3.10 -1.50
N ASP A 181 15.02 2.47 -0.44
CA ASP A 181 15.16 1.05 -0.17
C ASP A 181 13.78 0.37 -0.33
N VAL A 182 13.63 -0.54 -1.29
CA VAL A 182 12.35 -1.23 -1.54
C VAL A 182 12.27 -2.50 -0.70
N THR A 183 11.16 -2.67 0.01
CA THR A 183 10.90 -3.81 0.91
C THR A 183 9.85 -4.77 0.38
N GLY A 184 9.06 -4.31 -0.60
CA GLY A 184 8.08 -5.14 -1.30
C GLY A 184 7.39 -4.39 -2.43
N TRP A 185 6.65 -5.12 -3.24
CA TRP A 185 5.91 -4.59 -4.38
C TRP A 185 4.50 -5.17 -4.43
N TYR A 186 3.56 -4.42 -4.97
CA TYR A 186 2.16 -4.81 -5.10
C TYR A 186 1.91 -5.31 -6.51
N LYS A 187 1.36 -6.53 -6.61
CA LYS A 187 0.82 -7.04 -7.87
C LYS A 187 -0.29 -6.12 -8.39
N ALA A 188 -0.36 -5.94 -9.70
CA ALA A 188 -1.51 -5.31 -10.31
C ALA A 188 -2.75 -6.17 -10.07
N TRP A 189 -3.78 -5.57 -9.46
CA TRP A 189 -5.11 -6.16 -9.42
C TRP A 189 -5.85 -5.77 -10.69
N ILE A 190 -6.02 -6.74 -11.58
CA ILE A 190 -7.01 -6.60 -12.64
C ILE A 190 -8.39 -6.84 -12.02
N ALA A 191 -9.21 -5.79 -11.95
CA ALA A 191 -10.62 -6.00 -11.68
C ALA A 191 -11.18 -6.77 -12.88
N ASN A 192 -11.61 -8.02 -12.68
CA ASN A 192 -12.41 -8.70 -13.69
C ASN A 192 -13.59 -7.77 -13.98
N THR A 193 -13.69 -7.26 -15.21
CA THR A 193 -14.95 -6.71 -15.71
C THR A 193 -16.00 -7.79 -15.46
N ALA A 194 -17.12 -7.42 -14.84
CA ALA A 194 -18.25 -8.32 -14.71
C ALA A 194 -18.51 -8.94 -16.10
N PRO A 195 -18.73 -10.26 -16.22
CA PRO A 195 -19.02 -10.86 -17.52
C PRO A 195 -20.16 -10.09 -18.17
N THR A 196 -19.96 -9.69 -19.42
CA THR A 196 -21.07 -9.13 -20.18
C THR A 196 -22.09 -10.24 -20.40
N VAL A 197 -23.35 -9.89 -20.63
CA VAL A 197 -24.42 -10.89 -20.86
C VAL A 197 -24.08 -11.78 -22.07
N ASP A 198 -23.22 -11.31 -22.97
CA ASP A 198 -22.72 -12.02 -24.14
C ASP A 198 -21.75 -13.18 -23.81
N ASP A 199 -21.15 -13.20 -22.61
CA ASP A 199 -20.26 -14.28 -22.15
C ASP A 199 -21.02 -15.46 -21.49
N LEU A 200 -22.36 -15.36 -21.39
CA LEU A 200 -23.22 -16.36 -20.76
C LEU A 200 -24.22 -17.02 -21.73
N LEU A 201 -23.98 -16.91 -23.04
CA LEU A 201 -24.72 -17.59 -24.10
C LEU A 201 -23.82 -18.55 -24.89
#